data_AF-A0A8D2NEI6-F1
#
_entry.id   AF-A0A8D2NEI6-F1
#
_cell.length_a   1.000
_cell.length_b   1.000
_cell.length_c   1.000
_cell.angle_alpha   90.00
_cell.angle_beta   90.00
_cell.angle_gamma   90.00
#
_symmetry.space_group_name_H-M   'P 1'
#
loop_
_entity.id
_entity.type
_entity.pdbx_description
1 polymer ?
#
loop_
_entity_poly.entity_id
_entity_poly.type
_entity_poly.pdbx_seq_one_letter_code
_entity_poly.pdbx_strand_id
1 'polypeptide(L)'
;MVTPPPPWTAPPNAGQPFLGKKLLLISNLTLPYCGLDLIEQLLQDPKLSQNKVAKEGLGDMKLLFEYLTLFGITGKISFDLSLARGLDYYTGVIFEAVLLQQDHEHLEEPLSVGSVAGGGRYDGLVGMFDAKGRKVPCVGVSIGIERIFSILEQRLEASGEKLRTTETQVLVATPQKHLLAARMKLISELWDAGIKAEMLYKKDPKLLKQLQYCEDTGIPLAAIVGEQELADGVVKLRDVATRKEVDIPREKLIDEIRRRLEP
;
A
#
# COMPACT_ATOMS: atom_id res chain seq x y z
N MET A 1 -45.66 -15.60 -19.09
CA MET A 1 -44.96 -16.54 -19.98
C MET A 1 -43.79 -15.79 -20.60
N VAL A 2 -42.57 -16.04 -20.11
CA VAL A 2 -41.34 -15.43 -20.63
C VAL A 2 -40.64 -16.52 -21.44
N THR A 3 -40.47 -16.31 -22.73
CA THR A 3 -39.73 -17.23 -23.60
C THR A 3 -38.22 -17.12 -23.34
N PRO A 4 -37.48 -18.23 -23.31
CA PRO A 4 -36.03 -18.19 -23.10
C PRO A 4 -35.32 -17.57 -24.31
N PRO A 5 -34.12 -16.97 -24.14
CA PRO A 5 -33.34 -16.48 -25.25
C PRO A 5 -32.80 -17.64 -26.10
N PRO A 6 -32.57 -17.43 -27.40
CA PRO A 6 -32.02 -18.45 -28.28
C PRO A 6 -30.57 -18.81 -27.88
N PRO A 7 -30.12 -20.05 -28.13
CA PRO A 7 -28.75 -20.46 -27.87
C PRO A 7 -27.78 -19.67 -28.76
N TRP A 8 -26.69 -19.22 -28.16
CA TRP A 8 -25.63 -18.45 -28.82
C TRP A 8 -24.93 -19.32 -29.87
N THR A 9 -25.12 -19.03 -31.15
CA THR A 9 -24.40 -19.66 -32.26
C THR A 9 -23.12 -18.87 -32.55
N ALA A 10 -21.96 -19.48 -32.31
CA ALA A 10 -20.66 -18.92 -32.66
C ALA A 10 -20.58 -18.67 -34.19
N PRO A 11 -19.94 -17.58 -34.64
CA PRO A 11 -19.80 -17.29 -36.06
C PRO A 11 -18.94 -18.37 -36.77
N PRO A 12 -19.30 -18.74 -38.02
CA PRO A 12 -18.61 -19.78 -38.77
C PRO A 12 -17.33 -19.21 -39.37
N ASN A 13 -16.26 -19.20 -38.60
CA ASN A 13 -14.88 -19.09 -39.11
C ASN A 13 -13.89 -19.66 -38.09
N ALA A 14 -14.18 -20.89 -37.61
CA ALA A 14 -13.20 -21.75 -36.96
C ALA A 14 -12.50 -22.58 -38.05
N GLY A 15 -11.56 -21.98 -38.76
CA GLY A 15 -10.93 -22.65 -39.90
C GLY A 15 -9.97 -21.80 -40.71
N GLN A 16 -9.00 -21.16 -40.05
CA GLN A 16 -7.77 -20.72 -40.72
C GLN A 16 -6.56 -21.16 -39.91
N PRO A 17 -5.51 -21.71 -40.55
CA PRO A 17 -4.32 -22.15 -39.84
C PRO A 17 -3.60 -20.92 -39.27
N PHE A 18 -3.58 -20.81 -37.94
CA PHE A 18 -2.75 -19.85 -37.22
C PHE A 18 -1.28 -20.18 -37.47
N LEU A 19 -0.74 -19.69 -38.59
CA LEU A 19 0.69 -19.72 -38.90
C LEU A 19 1.39 -18.53 -38.23
N GLY A 20 1.25 -18.42 -36.91
CA GLY A 20 2.03 -17.52 -36.06
C GLY A 20 3.19 -18.30 -35.47
N LYS A 21 4.38 -18.19 -36.08
CA LYS A 21 5.62 -18.80 -35.61
C LYS A 21 5.90 -18.37 -34.17
N LYS A 22 5.66 -19.27 -33.21
CA LYS A 22 6.14 -19.16 -31.82
C LYS A 22 7.66 -19.28 -31.84
N LEU A 23 8.37 -18.25 -31.37
CA LEU A 23 9.74 -18.40 -30.92
C LEU A 23 9.70 -18.45 -29.40
N LEU A 24 9.76 -19.69 -28.88
CA LEU A 24 10.03 -20.02 -27.49
C LEU A 24 11.54 -20.21 -27.39
N LEU A 25 12.22 -19.45 -26.54
CA LEU A 25 13.58 -19.77 -26.09
C LEU A 25 13.62 -19.63 -24.57
N ILE A 26 13.85 -20.76 -23.91
CA ILE A 26 14.31 -20.83 -22.52
C ILE A 26 15.84 -20.79 -22.59
N SER A 27 16.46 -19.91 -21.80
CA SER A 27 17.80 -20.17 -21.29
C SER A 27 17.99 -19.51 -19.93
N ASN A 28 18.43 -20.31 -18.96
CA ASN A 28 18.92 -19.90 -17.65
C ASN A 28 20.06 -18.90 -17.82
N LEU A 29 19.72 -17.63 -17.84
CA LEU A 29 20.65 -16.54 -17.98
C LEU A 29 20.23 -15.48 -16.96
N THR A 30 20.60 -15.72 -15.70
CA THR A 30 20.97 -14.66 -14.77
C THR A 30 22.10 -13.87 -15.41
N LEU A 31 21.75 -13.00 -16.35
CA LEU A 31 22.72 -12.19 -17.05
C LEU A 31 22.96 -10.91 -16.25
N PRO A 32 24.23 -10.61 -15.91
CA PRO A 32 24.62 -9.36 -15.27
C PRO A 32 24.56 -8.17 -16.24
N TYR A 33 23.76 -8.26 -17.31
CA TYR A 33 23.67 -7.28 -18.36
C TYR A 33 22.56 -6.28 -18.08
N CYS A 34 22.87 -5.00 -18.26
CA CYS A 34 21.87 -3.94 -18.27
C CYS A 34 20.84 -4.29 -19.35
N GLY A 35 19.55 -4.04 -19.14
CA GLY A 35 18.52 -4.38 -20.13
C GLY A 35 18.79 -3.78 -21.52
N LEU A 36 19.57 -2.69 -21.59
CA LEU A 36 20.09 -2.11 -22.83
C LEU A 36 21.02 -3.06 -23.61
N ASP A 37 21.95 -3.73 -22.95
CA ASP A 37 22.93 -4.62 -23.62
C ASP A 37 22.20 -5.79 -24.29
N LEU A 38 21.18 -6.34 -23.62
CA LEU A 38 20.35 -7.40 -24.17
C LEU A 38 19.54 -6.91 -25.39
N ILE A 39 18.97 -5.71 -25.32
CA ILE A 39 18.26 -5.10 -26.45
C ILE A 39 19.20 -4.94 -27.66
N GLU A 40 20.43 -4.48 -27.44
CA GLU A 40 21.41 -4.32 -28.51
C GLU A 40 21.82 -5.65 -29.13
N GLN A 41 22.00 -6.70 -28.33
CA GLN A 41 22.25 -8.06 -28.83
C GLN A 41 21.08 -8.58 -29.68
N LEU A 42 19.84 -8.39 -29.22
CA LEU A 42 18.65 -8.85 -29.96
C LEU A 42 18.43 -8.09 -31.26
N LEU A 43 18.81 -6.81 -31.32
CA LEU A 43 18.77 -6.02 -32.57
C LEU A 43 19.78 -6.52 -33.61
N GLN A 44 20.86 -7.18 -33.19
CA GLN A 44 21.86 -7.78 -34.08
C GLN A 44 21.45 -9.18 -34.57
N ASP A 45 20.44 -9.83 -33.96
CA ASP A 45 19.97 -11.14 -34.40
C ASP A 45 19.33 -11.06 -35.81
N PRO A 46 19.79 -11.86 -36.79
CA PRO A 46 19.28 -11.80 -38.16
C PRO A 46 17.79 -12.16 -38.31
N LYS A 47 17.24 -13.00 -37.43
CA LYS A 47 15.83 -13.41 -37.49
C LYS A 47 14.93 -12.33 -36.90
N LEU A 48 15.35 -11.68 -35.82
CA LEU A 48 14.59 -10.60 -35.19
C LEU A 48 14.69 -9.30 -35.98
N SER A 49 15.88 -8.96 -36.50
CA SER A 49 16.11 -7.74 -37.29
C SER A 49 15.36 -7.72 -38.63
N GLN A 50 15.06 -8.89 -39.20
CA GLN A 50 14.24 -9.04 -40.42
C GLN A 50 12.73 -8.99 -40.13
N ASN A 51 12.31 -9.18 -38.87
CA ASN A 51 10.91 -9.09 -38.49
C ASN A 51 10.57 -7.64 -38.13
N LYS A 52 9.74 -6.99 -38.96
CA LYS A 52 9.32 -5.59 -38.77
C LYS A 52 8.75 -5.32 -37.37
N VAL A 53 7.89 -6.20 -36.86
CA VAL A 53 7.24 -6.04 -35.54
C VAL A 53 8.26 -6.16 -34.41
N ALA A 54 9.17 -7.14 -34.50
CA ALA A 54 10.21 -7.31 -33.50
C ALA A 54 11.18 -6.12 -33.49
N LYS A 55 11.55 -5.60 -34.67
CA LYS A 55 12.41 -4.43 -34.80
C LYS A 55 11.78 -3.16 -34.22
N GLU A 56 10.50 -2.92 -34.47
CA GLU A 56 9.76 -1.80 -33.88
C GLU A 56 9.70 -1.93 -32.35
N GLY A 57 9.33 -3.11 -31.83
CA GLY A 57 9.27 -3.36 -30.39
C GLY A 57 10.61 -3.20 -29.67
N LEU A 58 11.71 -3.72 -30.25
CA LEU A 58 13.06 -3.55 -29.69
C LEU A 58 13.52 -2.09 -29.75
N GLY A 59 13.13 -1.33 -30.79
CA GLY A 59 13.38 0.10 -30.88
C GLY A 59 12.68 0.89 -29.77
N ASP A 60 11.40 0.59 -29.52
CA ASP A 60 10.63 1.18 -28.43
C ASP A 60 11.22 0.83 -27.05
N MET A 61 11.70 -0.41 -26.86
CA MET A 61 12.36 -0.82 -25.62
C MET A 61 13.68 -0.07 -25.41
N LYS A 62 14.48 0.11 -26.47
CA LYS A 62 15.70 0.91 -26.38
C LYS A 62 15.40 2.33 -25.88
N LEU A 63 14.42 2.98 -26.50
CA LEU A 63 14.00 4.33 -26.13
C LEU A 63 13.45 4.38 -24.69
N LEU A 64 12.68 3.37 -24.28
CA LEU A 64 12.19 3.25 -22.92
C LEU A 64 13.35 3.19 -21.91
N PHE A 65 14.38 2.39 -22.16
CA PHE A 65 15.55 2.31 -21.28
C PHE A 65 16.38 3.61 -21.23
N GLU A 66 16.44 4.38 -22.32
CA GLU A 66 17.01 5.73 -22.30
C GLU A 66 16.24 6.63 -21.33
N TYR A 67 14.90 6.61 -21.37
CA TYR A 67 14.06 7.37 -20.44
C TYR A 67 14.16 6.89 -18.99
N LEU A 68 14.21 5.56 -18.76
CA LEU A 68 14.38 4.98 -17.43
C LEU A 68 15.73 5.37 -16.80
N THR A 69 16.76 5.57 -17.63
CA THR A 69 18.09 6.04 -17.20
C THR A 69 18.01 7.50 -16.76
N LEU A 70 17.30 8.34 -17.49
CA LEU A 70 17.05 9.74 -17.08
C LEU A 70 16.25 9.82 -15.76
N PHE A 71 15.33 8.87 -15.53
CA PHE A 71 14.62 8.76 -14.26
C PHE A 71 15.42 8.08 -13.14
N GLY A 72 16.62 7.57 -13.42
CA GLY A 72 17.49 6.96 -12.41
C GLY A 72 16.96 5.63 -11.84
N ILE A 73 16.03 4.96 -12.55
CA ILE A 73 15.38 3.73 -12.07
C ILE A 73 15.76 2.47 -12.85
N THR A 74 16.69 2.56 -13.81
CA THR A 74 17.14 1.41 -14.62
C THR A 74 17.58 0.22 -13.76
N GLY A 75 18.21 0.46 -12.60
CA GLY A 75 18.62 -0.60 -11.67
C GLY A 75 17.48 -1.38 -11.01
N LYS A 76 16.22 -1.00 -11.24
CA LYS A 76 15.01 -1.71 -10.77
C LYS A 76 14.26 -2.42 -11.89
N ILE A 77 14.75 -2.35 -13.13
CA ILE A 77 14.06 -2.85 -14.31
C ILE A 77 14.87 -4.01 -14.91
N SER A 78 14.21 -5.15 -15.10
CA SER A 78 14.73 -6.28 -15.85
C SER A 78 13.97 -6.41 -17.17
N PHE A 79 14.70 -6.57 -18.27
CA PHE A 79 14.08 -6.88 -19.56
C PHE A 79 13.96 -8.39 -19.73
N ASP A 80 12.75 -8.92 -19.56
CA ASP A 80 12.47 -10.36 -19.55
C ASP A 80 11.54 -10.76 -20.70
N LEU A 81 12.06 -11.54 -21.65
CA LEU A 81 11.32 -12.05 -22.81
C LEU A 81 10.29 -13.13 -22.46
N SER A 82 10.35 -13.71 -21.25
CA SER A 82 9.38 -14.71 -20.78
C SER A 82 8.05 -14.09 -20.34
N LEU A 83 8.01 -12.77 -20.13
CA LEU A 83 6.80 -12.05 -19.72
C LEU A 83 5.80 -11.93 -20.89
N ALA A 84 4.91 -12.92 -21.00
CA ALA A 84 3.81 -12.92 -21.96
C ALA A 84 2.47 -13.02 -21.23
N ARG A 85 1.80 -11.87 -21.00
CA ARG A 85 0.51 -11.77 -20.30
C ARG A 85 -0.41 -10.79 -21.03
N GLY A 86 -1.73 -10.95 -20.90
CA GLY A 86 -2.71 -9.98 -21.42
C GLY A 86 -2.64 -9.75 -22.93
N LEU A 87 -2.25 -10.77 -23.70
CA LEU A 87 -2.03 -10.68 -25.15
C LEU A 87 -3.31 -10.37 -25.95
N ASP A 88 -4.48 -10.53 -25.32
CA ASP A 88 -5.78 -10.21 -25.93
C ASP A 88 -6.01 -8.70 -26.06
N TYR A 89 -5.28 -7.87 -25.30
CA TYR A 89 -5.51 -6.42 -25.27
C TYR A 89 -4.24 -5.56 -25.24
N TYR A 90 -3.09 -6.07 -24.79
CA TYR A 90 -1.85 -5.32 -24.87
C TYR A 90 -1.31 -5.28 -26.31
N THR A 91 -0.89 -4.09 -26.74
CA THR A 91 -0.42 -3.78 -28.09
C THR A 91 1.00 -3.22 -28.12
N GLY A 92 1.69 -3.17 -26.97
CA GLY A 92 3.03 -2.60 -26.83
C GLY A 92 3.74 -3.14 -25.59
N VAL A 93 4.40 -2.27 -24.82
CA VAL A 93 5.10 -2.67 -23.58
C VAL A 93 4.16 -3.38 -22.61
N ILE A 94 4.70 -4.39 -21.92
CA ILE A 94 4.07 -5.10 -20.81
C ILE A 94 5.08 -5.10 -19.67
N PHE A 95 4.63 -4.83 -18.46
CA PHE A 95 5.49 -4.83 -17.28
C PHE A 95 4.76 -5.44 -16.08
N GLU A 96 5.56 -6.06 -15.22
CA GLU A 96 5.12 -6.70 -13.99
C GLU A 96 6.13 -6.35 -12.89
N ALA A 97 5.64 -5.86 -11.76
CA ALA A 97 6.44 -5.59 -10.58
C ALA A 97 6.32 -6.79 -9.64
N VAL A 98 7.46 -7.40 -9.32
CA VAL A 98 7.57 -8.53 -8.39
C VAL A 98 8.30 -8.08 -7.13
N LEU A 99 7.94 -8.66 -5.98
CA LEU A 99 8.70 -8.44 -4.77
C LEU A 99 9.85 -9.44 -4.69
N LEU A 100 11.05 -8.91 -4.50
CA LEU A 100 12.22 -9.70 -4.20
C LEU A 100 12.25 -9.92 -2.69
N GLN A 101 12.37 -11.17 -2.24
CA GLN A 101 12.75 -11.44 -0.86
C GLN A 101 14.17 -10.91 -0.65
N GLN A 102 14.39 -10.21 0.47
CA GLN A 102 15.74 -10.00 0.96
C GLN A 102 16.18 -11.30 1.62
N ASP A 103 17.41 -11.74 1.34
CA ASP A 103 18.01 -12.96 1.86
C ASP A 103 17.89 -13.02 3.39
N HIS A 104 16.88 -13.74 3.89
CA HIS A 104 16.99 -14.38 5.18
C HIS A 104 17.77 -15.67 4.92
N GLU A 105 18.89 -15.83 5.63
CA GLU A 105 20.02 -16.77 5.42
C GLU A 105 19.70 -18.28 5.26
N HIS A 106 18.47 -18.71 5.00
CA HIS A 106 18.07 -20.12 5.02
C HIS A 106 17.17 -20.61 3.87
N LEU A 107 17.09 -19.89 2.73
CA LEU A 107 16.40 -20.40 1.55
C LEU A 107 17.29 -20.26 0.30
N GLU A 108 17.67 -21.40 -0.29
CA GLU A 108 18.63 -21.51 -1.41
C GLU A 108 18.11 -20.99 -2.77
N GLU A 109 16.90 -20.45 -2.82
CA GLU A 109 16.31 -19.85 -4.03
C GLU A 109 15.50 -18.61 -3.63
N PRO A 110 15.67 -17.45 -4.28
CA PRO A 110 14.77 -16.31 -4.10
C PRO A 110 13.40 -16.70 -4.69
N LEU A 111 12.55 -17.28 -3.86
CA LEU A 111 11.14 -17.49 -4.18
C LEU A 111 10.51 -16.11 -4.37
N SER A 112 10.33 -15.73 -5.64
CA SER A 112 9.61 -14.52 -6.03
C SER A 112 8.28 -14.47 -5.28
N VAL A 113 8.16 -13.52 -4.36
CA VAL A 113 6.91 -13.24 -3.66
C VAL A 113 6.06 -12.54 -4.72
N GLY A 114 5.17 -13.30 -5.35
CA GLY A 114 4.63 -13.00 -6.68
C GLY A 114 4.12 -11.57 -6.93
N SER A 115 3.95 -11.25 -8.22
CA SER A 115 3.47 -9.98 -8.79
C SER A 115 2.61 -9.07 -7.88
N VAL A 116 3.07 -7.86 -7.60
CA VAL A 116 2.33 -6.84 -6.81
C VAL A 116 1.78 -5.70 -7.66
N ALA A 117 2.25 -5.54 -8.89
CA ALA A 117 1.67 -4.62 -9.85
C ALA A 117 1.90 -5.14 -11.27
N GLY A 118 1.03 -4.75 -12.20
CA GLY A 118 1.16 -5.11 -13.60
C GLY A 118 0.53 -4.05 -14.49
N GLY A 119 0.99 -3.97 -15.73
CA GLY A 119 0.49 -2.99 -16.66
C GLY A 119 1.10 -3.12 -18.03
N GLY A 120 0.76 -2.16 -18.88
CA GLY A 120 1.22 -2.14 -20.26
C GLY A 120 0.45 -1.16 -21.13
N ARG A 121 0.76 -1.20 -22.42
CA ARG A 121 0.16 -0.35 -23.46
C ARG A 121 -0.93 -1.09 -24.23
N TYR A 122 -2.12 -0.51 -24.38
CA TYR A 122 -3.32 -1.15 -24.92
C TYR A 122 -4.14 -0.20 -25.81
N ASP A 123 -3.65 0.09 -27.02
CA ASP A 123 -4.23 1.12 -27.89
C ASP A 123 -5.59 0.77 -28.52
N GLY A 124 -5.94 -0.52 -28.54
CA GLY A 124 -7.15 -1.03 -29.18
C GLY A 124 -8.39 -0.98 -28.29
N LEU A 125 -8.21 -0.97 -26.97
CA LEU A 125 -9.27 -1.32 -26.03
C LEU A 125 -10.41 -0.28 -26.01
N VAL A 126 -10.07 1.01 -25.98
CA VAL A 126 -11.07 2.09 -26.01
C VAL A 126 -11.83 2.10 -27.34
N GLY A 127 -11.16 1.78 -28.44
CA GLY A 127 -11.75 1.75 -29.77
C GLY A 127 -12.85 0.68 -29.93
N MET A 128 -12.86 -0.36 -29.10
CA MET A 128 -13.93 -1.37 -29.08
C MET A 128 -15.28 -0.80 -28.60
N PHE A 129 -15.25 0.29 -27.84
CA PHE A 129 -16.44 0.93 -27.27
C PHE A 129 -16.80 2.25 -27.97
N ASP A 130 -15.90 2.84 -28.76
CA ASP A 130 -16.19 4.03 -29.56
C ASP A 130 -17.03 3.64 -30.79
N ALA A 131 -18.19 4.29 -30.96
CA ALA A 131 -19.12 3.98 -32.06
C ALA A 131 -18.53 4.18 -33.47
N LYS A 132 -17.43 4.94 -33.60
CA LYS A 132 -16.71 5.18 -34.86
C LYS A 132 -15.40 4.38 -34.95
N GLY A 133 -15.11 3.52 -33.98
CA GLY A 133 -13.88 2.73 -33.92
C GLY A 133 -12.62 3.58 -33.78
N ARG A 134 -12.71 4.79 -33.22
CA ARG A 134 -11.54 5.66 -33.04
C ARG A 134 -10.57 5.02 -32.05
N LYS A 135 -9.33 4.85 -32.48
CA LYS A 135 -8.24 4.38 -31.60
C LYS A 135 -7.83 5.50 -30.65
N VAL A 136 -7.78 5.17 -29.36
CA VAL A 136 -7.25 6.05 -28.32
C VAL A 136 -6.09 5.30 -27.67
N PRO A 137 -4.84 5.73 -27.92
CA PRO A 137 -3.69 5.10 -27.30
C PRO A 137 -3.72 5.21 -25.78
N CYS A 138 -3.45 4.09 -25.10
CA CYS A 138 -3.50 4.02 -23.64
C CYS A 138 -2.31 3.24 -23.10
N VAL A 139 -1.77 3.71 -21.98
CA VAL A 139 -0.79 2.99 -21.15
C VAL A 139 -1.20 3.18 -19.69
N GLY A 140 -1.08 2.14 -18.89
CA GLY A 140 -1.48 2.20 -17.49
C GLY A 140 -0.86 1.09 -16.65
N VAL A 141 -1.01 1.24 -15.34
CA VAL A 141 -0.55 0.31 -14.32
C VAL A 141 -1.68 0.04 -13.34
N SER A 142 -1.75 -1.19 -12.85
CA SER A 142 -2.62 -1.60 -11.76
C SER A 142 -1.77 -2.16 -10.62
N ILE A 143 -2.12 -1.79 -9.39
CA ILE A 143 -1.42 -2.21 -8.17
C ILE A 143 -2.34 -3.17 -7.40
N GLY A 144 -1.83 -4.35 -7.09
CA GLY A 144 -2.51 -5.37 -6.29
C GLY A 144 -2.49 -5.04 -4.80
N ILE A 145 -3.35 -4.12 -4.38
CA ILE A 145 -3.40 -3.63 -2.99
C ILE A 145 -3.66 -4.74 -1.96
N GLU A 146 -4.43 -5.77 -2.31
CA GLU A 146 -4.71 -6.90 -1.42
C GLU A 146 -3.42 -7.61 -0.98
N ARG A 147 -2.51 -7.85 -1.94
CA ARG A 147 -1.21 -8.47 -1.66
C ARG A 147 -0.32 -7.56 -0.82
N ILE A 148 -0.37 -6.25 -1.08
CA ILE A 148 0.39 -5.25 -0.30
C ILE A 148 -0.09 -5.26 1.16
N PHE A 149 -1.40 -5.28 1.40
CA PHE A 149 -1.95 -5.34 2.77
C PHE A 149 -1.50 -6.59 3.50
N SER A 150 -1.61 -7.77 2.90
CA SER A 150 -1.17 -9.01 3.54
C SER A 150 0.32 -9.00 3.91
N ILE A 151 1.17 -8.39 3.07
CA ILE A 151 2.61 -8.29 3.34
C ILE A 151 2.89 -7.27 4.46
N LEU A 152 2.17 -6.16 4.49
CA LEU A 152 2.30 -5.16 5.56
C LEU A 152 1.83 -5.72 6.91
N GLU A 153 0.71 -6.45 6.94
CA GLU A 153 0.19 -7.12 8.13
C GLU A 153 1.20 -8.14 8.68
N GLN A 154 1.77 -9.00 7.83
CA GLN A 154 2.80 -9.97 8.24
C GLN A 154 4.06 -9.29 8.79
N ARG A 155 4.49 -8.18 8.19
CA ARG A 155 5.64 -7.40 8.71
C ARG A 155 5.35 -6.77 10.07
N LEU A 156 4.13 -6.24 10.25
CA LEU A 156 3.70 -5.69 11.53
C LEU A 156 3.65 -6.77 12.62
N GLU A 157 3.06 -7.93 12.33
CA GLU A 157 3.04 -9.08 13.23
C GLU A 157 4.46 -9.53 13.63
N ALA A 158 5.38 -9.59 12.66
CA ALA A 158 6.77 -9.97 12.91
C ALA A 158 7.55 -8.95 13.75
N SER A 159 7.23 -7.65 13.62
CA SER A 159 7.85 -6.58 14.41
C SER A 159 7.43 -6.59 15.89
N GLY A 160 6.29 -7.21 16.20
CA GLY A 160 5.66 -7.13 17.53
C GLY A 160 5.05 -5.76 17.86
N GLU A 161 5.06 -4.82 16.92
CA GLU A 161 4.41 -3.53 17.08
C GLU A 161 2.89 -3.69 17.07
N LYS A 162 2.24 -3.09 18.06
CA LYS A 162 0.78 -3.12 18.16
C LYS A 162 0.18 -2.05 17.26
N LEU A 163 -0.51 -2.47 16.20
CA LEU A 163 -1.23 -1.56 15.32
C LEU A 163 -2.36 -0.88 16.10
N ARG A 164 -2.32 0.45 16.15
CA ARG A 164 -3.39 1.25 16.74
C ARG A 164 -4.56 1.33 15.77
N THR A 165 -5.76 1.05 16.26
CA THR A 165 -7.01 1.18 15.51
C THR A 165 -7.73 2.50 15.77
N THR A 166 -7.21 3.33 16.69
CA THR A 166 -7.72 4.65 17.01
C THR A 166 -6.59 5.67 17.08
N GLU A 167 -6.94 6.94 16.87
CA GLU A 167 -6.01 8.07 16.92
C GLU A 167 -6.10 8.84 18.25
N THR A 168 -6.70 8.23 19.28
CA THR A 168 -6.94 8.87 20.57
C THR A 168 -5.63 9.23 21.27
N GLN A 169 -5.49 10.50 21.58
CA GLN A 169 -4.28 11.12 22.09
C GLN A 169 -4.21 11.05 23.62
N VAL A 170 -5.35 11.20 24.29
CA VAL A 170 -5.41 11.26 25.75
C VAL A 170 -6.69 10.64 26.29
N LEU A 171 -6.58 9.86 27.37
CA LEU A 171 -7.73 9.39 28.14
C LEU A 171 -7.95 10.28 29.36
N VAL A 172 -9.15 10.84 29.52
CA VAL A 172 -9.55 11.53 30.75
C VAL A 172 -9.96 10.52 31.80
N ALA A 173 -9.19 10.47 32.89
CA ALA A 173 -9.30 9.46 33.93
C ALA A 173 -9.50 10.06 35.32
N THR A 174 -9.94 9.23 36.26
CA THR A 174 -10.04 9.61 37.68
C THR A 174 -9.85 8.38 38.59
N PRO A 175 -9.16 8.51 39.75
CA PRO A 175 -9.12 7.45 40.76
C PRO A 175 -10.30 7.48 41.73
N GLN A 176 -11.06 8.57 41.76
CA GLN A 176 -12.09 8.84 42.77
C GLN A 176 -13.50 8.66 42.18
N LYS A 177 -14.47 8.62 43.09
CA LYS A 177 -15.90 8.53 42.73
C LYS A 177 -16.49 9.93 42.55
N HIS A 178 -17.68 10.01 41.97
CA HIS A 178 -18.46 11.25 41.83
C HIS A 178 -17.82 12.36 40.97
N LEU A 179 -16.72 12.08 40.27
CA LEU A 179 -16.03 13.02 39.38
C LEU A 179 -16.42 12.90 37.90
N LEU A 180 -17.57 12.28 37.59
CA LEU A 180 -18.05 12.18 36.21
C LEU A 180 -18.24 13.56 35.56
N ALA A 181 -18.87 14.51 36.26
CA ALA A 181 -19.09 15.85 35.72
C ALA A 181 -17.77 16.59 35.44
N ALA A 182 -16.77 16.43 36.32
CA ALA A 182 -15.45 17.03 36.12
C ALA A 182 -14.73 16.44 34.90
N ARG A 183 -14.79 15.11 34.71
CA ARG A 183 -14.26 14.44 33.51
C ARG A 183 -14.98 14.89 32.23
N MET A 184 -16.31 14.99 32.27
CA MET A 184 -17.11 15.47 31.13
C MET A 184 -16.78 16.92 30.75
N LYS A 185 -16.53 17.77 31.74
CA LYS A 185 -16.09 19.15 31.49
C LYS A 185 -14.71 19.18 30.82
N LEU A 186 -13.75 18.43 31.36
CA LEU A 186 -12.39 18.39 30.82
C LEU A 186 -12.34 17.81 29.40
N ILE A 187 -13.04 16.70 29.15
CA ILE A 187 -13.04 16.08 27.82
C ILE A 187 -13.68 17.00 26.76
N SER A 188 -14.71 17.77 27.12
CA SER A 188 -15.29 18.79 26.22
C SER A 188 -14.27 19.87 25.88
N GLU A 189 -13.55 20.41 26.86
CA GLU A 189 -12.49 21.41 26.64
C GLU A 189 -11.39 20.88 25.71
N LEU A 190 -11.02 19.61 25.84
CA LEU A 190 -10.04 18.95 24.97
C LEU A 190 -10.57 18.82 23.53
N TRP A 191 -11.83 18.41 23.36
CA TRP A 191 -12.46 18.33 22.04
C TRP A 191 -12.60 19.69 21.37
N ASP A 192 -13.00 20.73 22.10
CA ASP A 192 -13.10 22.11 21.60
C ASP A 192 -11.73 22.63 21.13
N ALA A 193 -10.64 22.13 21.73
CA ALA A 193 -9.26 22.42 21.35
C ALA A 193 -8.70 21.52 20.23
N GLY A 194 -9.51 20.61 19.67
CA GLY A 194 -9.14 19.67 18.62
C GLY A 194 -8.28 18.49 19.08
N ILE A 195 -8.19 18.24 20.39
CA ILE A 195 -7.48 17.07 20.95
C ILE A 195 -8.39 15.85 20.88
N LYS A 196 -7.87 14.75 20.34
CA LYS A 196 -8.58 13.47 20.25
C LYS A 196 -8.61 12.81 21.62
N ALA A 197 -9.59 13.15 22.44
CA ALA A 197 -9.70 12.66 23.82
C ALA A 197 -10.83 11.64 23.97
N GLU A 198 -10.67 10.70 24.91
CA GLU A 198 -11.73 9.75 25.31
C GLU A 198 -11.88 9.71 26.83
N MET A 199 -13.01 9.16 27.32
CA MET A 199 -13.17 8.75 28.71
C MET A 199 -13.99 7.47 28.78
N LEU A 200 -13.77 6.64 29.81
CA LEU A 200 -14.64 5.49 30.01
C LEU A 200 -16.06 5.94 30.40
N TYR A 201 -17.07 5.41 29.69
CA TYR A 201 -18.51 5.61 29.93
C TYR A 201 -19.02 4.88 31.18
N LYS A 202 -18.40 5.16 32.32
CA LYS A 202 -18.78 4.66 33.66
C LYS A 202 -18.76 5.83 34.62
N LYS A 203 -19.68 5.85 35.59
CA LYS A 203 -19.72 6.91 36.62
C LYS A 203 -18.42 6.91 37.44
N ASP A 204 -18.07 5.76 38.02
CA ASP A 204 -16.94 5.59 38.94
C ASP A 204 -15.98 4.46 38.48
N PRO A 205 -15.22 4.65 37.38
CA PRO A 205 -14.26 3.65 36.92
C PRO A 205 -13.06 3.53 37.87
N LYS A 206 -12.53 2.32 38.07
CA LYS A 206 -11.26 2.12 38.78
C LYS A 206 -10.10 2.66 37.93
N LEU A 207 -9.15 3.37 38.52
CA LEU A 207 -7.97 3.90 37.80
C LEU A 207 -7.20 2.82 37.04
N LEU A 208 -6.94 1.68 37.69
CA LEU A 208 -6.25 0.56 37.05
C LEU A 208 -6.92 0.12 35.74
N LYS A 209 -8.26 0.09 35.68
CA LYS A 209 -8.99 -0.28 34.46
C LYS A 209 -8.90 0.78 33.36
N GLN A 210 -8.74 2.05 33.73
CA GLN A 210 -8.55 3.16 32.77
C GLN A 210 -7.15 3.13 32.17
N LEU A 211 -6.13 2.89 33.00
CA LEU A 211 -4.75 2.75 32.51
C LEU A 211 -4.57 1.50 31.65
N GLN A 212 -5.16 0.36 32.05
CA GLN A 212 -5.18 -0.84 31.22
C GLN A 212 -5.84 -0.58 29.87
N TYR A 213 -6.94 0.17 29.83
CA TYR A 213 -7.57 0.56 28.57
C TYR A 213 -6.62 1.37 27.66
N CYS A 214 -5.80 2.26 28.23
CA CYS A 214 -4.80 3.00 27.46
C CYS A 214 -3.73 2.06 26.88
N GLU A 215 -3.20 1.14 27.69
CA GLU A 215 -2.23 0.12 27.25
C GLU A 215 -2.83 -0.80 26.17
N ASP A 216 -4.09 -1.19 26.32
CA ASP A 216 -4.80 -2.07 25.40
C ASP A 216 -5.12 -1.39 24.06
N THR A 217 -5.31 -0.07 24.03
CA THR A 217 -5.65 0.70 22.82
C THR A 217 -4.49 1.54 22.26
N GLY A 218 -3.36 1.56 22.96
CA GLY A 218 -2.19 2.34 22.58
C GLY A 218 -2.34 3.86 22.80
N ILE A 219 -3.25 4.30 23.66
CA ILE A 219 -3.38 5.73 24.02
C ILE A 219 -2.14 6.15 24.81
N PRO A 220 -1.39 7.18 24.38
CA PRO A 220 -0.10 7.51 24.97
C PRO A 220 -0.20 8.26 26.30
N LEU A 221 -1.27 9.03 26.52
CA LEU A 221 -1.42 9.91 27.68
C LEU A 221 -2.71 9.63 28.46
N ALA A 222 -2.67 9.83 29.78
CA ALA A 222 -3.84 9.87 30.63
C ALA A 222 -3.88 11.19 31.43
N ALA A 223 -4.95 11.96 31.26
CA ALA A 223 -5.23 13.18 32.01
C ALA A 223 -6.08 12.82 33.23
N ILE A 224 -5.44 12.77 34.41
CA ILE A 224 -6.05 12.29 35.65
C ILE A 224 -6.59 13.49 36.45
N VAL A 225 -7.87 13.41 36.81
CA VAL A 225 -8.59 14.40 37.61
C VAL A 225 -8.95 13.80 38.97
N GLY A 226 -8.58 14.48 40.05
CA GLY A 226 -9.01 14.21 41.42
C GLY A 226 -9.48 15.50 42.11
N GLU A 227 -10.07 15.36 43.30
CA GLU A 227 -10.59 16.47 44.10
C GLU A 227 -9.49 17.48 44.46
N GLN A 228 -8.30 16.99 44.83
CA GLN A 228 -7.16 17.85 45.15
C GLN A 228 -6.67 18.57 43.90
N GLU A 229 -6.51 17.87 42.78
CA GLU A 229 -6.08 18.48 41.52
C GLU A 229 -7.08 19.55 41.04
N LEU A 230 -8.38 19.32 41.24
CA LEU A 230 -9.42 20.32 40.95
C LEU A 230 -9.33 21.54 41.86
N ALA A 231 -9.05 21.35 43.16
CA ALA A 231 -8.87 22.45 44.11
C ALA A 231 -7.63 23.29 43.77
N ASP A 232 -6.55 22.64 43.32
CA ASP A 232 -5.28 23.27 42.96
C ASP A 232 -5.26 23.83 41.53
N GLY A 233 -6.33 23.62 40.75
CA GLY A 233 -6.42 24.09 39.36
C GLY A 233 -5.48 23.38 38.39
N VAL A 234 -5.06 22.16 38.72
CA VAL A 234 -4.11 21.35 37.94
C VAL A 234 -4.78 20.08 37.39
N VAL A 235 -4.13 19.43 36.43
CA VAL A 235 -4.47 18.10 35.93
C VAL A 235 -3.20 17.28 35.92
N LYS A 236 -3.26 16.07 36.47
CA LYS A 236 -2.10 15.18 36.52
C LYS A 236 -1.99 14.43 35.20
N LEU A 237 -0.99 14.78 34.40
CA LEU A 237 -0.75 14.19 33.10
C LEU A 237 0.25 13.04 33.21
N ARG A 238 -0.24 11.83 32.98
CA ARG A 238 0.55 10.60 33.01
C ARG A 238 0.91 10.15 31.60
N ASP A 239 2.19 9.85 31.39
CA ASP A 239 2.65 9.08 30.24
C ASP A 239 2.41 7.59 30.50
N VAL A 240 1.67 6.93 29.61
CA VAL A 240 1.22 5.55 29.82
C VAL A 240 2.39 4.57 29.72
N ALA A 241 3.31 4.79 28.78
CA ALA A 241 4.46 3.91 28.55
C ALA A 241 5.51 4.04 29.65
N THR A 242 5.92 5.26 29.98
CA THR A 242 6.98 5.54 30.97
C THR A 242 6.48 5.60 32.40
N ARG A 243 5.15 5.69 32.60
CA ARG A 243 4.47 5.82 33.90
C ARG A 243 4.83 7.08 34.68
N LYS A 244 5.49 8.05 34.04
CA LYS A 244 5.83 9.34 34.65
C LYS A 244 4.59 10.23 34.73
N GLU A 245 4.42 10.89 35.87
CA GLU A 245 3.31 11.79 36.15
C GLU A 245 3.85 13.20 36.40
N VAL A 246 3.16 14.19 35.86
CA VAL A 246 3.48 15.61 36.08
C VAL A 246 2.18 16.37 36.27
N ASP A 247 2.11 17.22 37.29
CA ASP A 247 0.98 18.11 37.49
C ASP A 247 1.11 19.31 36.54
N ILE A 248 0.10 19.51 35.70
CA ILE A 248 0.05 20.55 34.69
C ILE A 248 -1.08 21.52 35.05
N PRO A 249 -0.82 22.83 35.15
CA PRO A 249 -1.89 23.82 35.28
C PRO A 249 -2.92 23.65 34.17
N ARG A 250 -4.21 23.67 34.50
CA ARG A 250 -5.29 23.36 33.54
C ARG A 250 -5.22 24.20 32.27
N GLU A 251 -4.83 25.47 32.39
CA GLU A 251 -4.65 26.41 31.28
C GLU A 251 -3.56 25.98 30.28
N LYS A 252 -2.54 25.26 30.74
CA LYS A 252 -1.39 24.79 29.92
C LYS A 252 -1.55 23.36 29.42
N LEU A 253 -2.63 22.67 29.80
CA LEU A 253 -2.81 21.25 29.51
C LEU A 253 -2.84 20.97 28.00
N ILE A 254 -3.55 21.79 27.23
CA ILE A 254 -3.67 21.62 25.77
C ILE A 254 -2.30 21.74 25.10
N ASP A 255 -1.53 22.77 25.46
CA ASP A 255 -0.20 23.00 24.90
C ASP A 255 0.78 21.90 25.27
N GLU A 256 0.72 21.41 26.52
CA GLU A 256 1.58 20.31 26.97
C GLU A 256 1.23 18.99 26.27
N ILE A 257 -0.06 18.71 26.03
CA ILE A 257 -0.50 17.53 25.26
C ILE A 257 0.04 17.63 23.83
N ARG A 258 -0.09 18.78 23.17
CA ARG A 258 0.44 18.99 21.81
C ARG A 258 1.96 18.78 21.78
N ARG A 259 2.70 19.41 22.70
CA ARG A 259 4.15 19.30 22.81
C ARG A 259 4.65 17.86 22.99
N ARG A 260 3.90 17.01 23.70
CA ARG A 260 4.27 15.58 23.92
C ARG A 260 3.91 14.67 22.76
N LEU A 261 3.03 15.10 21.87
CA LEU A 261 2.51 14.31 20.76
C LEU A 261 2.99 14.80 19.39
N GLU A 262 3.72 15.91 19.36
CA GLU A 262 4.51 16.30 18.19
C GLU A 262 5.61 15.24 17.95
N PRO A 263 5.72 14.71 16.72
CA PRO A 263 6.72 13.70 16.36
C PRO A 263 8.15 14.26 16.34
#